data_AF-A0A1U7W408-F1
#
_entry.id   AF-A0A1U7W408-F1
#
_cell.length_a   1.000
_cell.length_b   1.000
_cell.length_c   1.000
_cell.angle_alpha   90.00
_cell.angle_beta   90.00
_cell.angle_gamma   90.00
#
_symmetry.space_group_name_H-M   'P 1'
#
loop_
_entity.id
_entity.type
_entity.pdbx_description
1 polymer ?
#
loop_
_entity_poly.entity_id
_entity_poly.type
_entity_poly.pdbx_seq_one_letter_code
_entity_poly.pdbx_strand_id
1 'polypeptide(L)'
;MKKSLYTNIPPSYVEFMENLVVEKLGLEYVQEKELHYLTIELSTHGHRHELCWKEFRPEVNALYQENHHIALSDEEIKGIKDLVGSAILDPDVKGGLRWPFGKDYDVIRVDHTIAKSYRNQPIRFKLRHADRFDFTFSTGQVAREIFLKMPGIISQLRQKKTWCLKC
;
A
#
# COMPACT_ATOMS: atom_id res chain seq x y z
N MET A 1 -2.72 -19.53 0.27
CA MET A 1 -1.64 -19.19 1.21
C MET A 1 -0.92 -17.94 0.75
N LYS A 2 -1.09 -16.84 1.49
CA LYS A 2 -0.29 -15.61 1.40
C LYS A 2 0.57 -15.62 2.67
N LYS A 3 1.89 -15.65 2.54
CA LYS A 3 2.77 -15.41 3.70
C LYS A 3 3.38 -14.02 3.52
N SER A 4 3.21 -13.18 4.54
CA SER A 4 3.87 -11.90 4.67
C SER A 4 4.80 -12.01 5.86
N LEU A 5 6.09 -11.71 5.64
CA LEU A 5 7.03 -11.54 6.73
C LEU A 5 7.10 -10.05 7.02
N TYR A 6 6.76 -9.68 8.26
CA TYR A 6 6.70 -8.30 8.71
C TYR A 6 7.81 -8.03 9.73
N THR A 7 8.25 -6.77 9.72
CA THR A 7 9.04 -6.02 10.72
C THR A 7 10.55 -5.89 10.44
N ASN A 8 10.94 -4.63 10.22
CA ASN A 8 12.29 -4.07 10.35
C ASN A 8 13.45 -4.81 9.70
N ILE A 9 13.21 -5.46 8.57
CA ILE A 9 14.28 -6.09 7.80
C ILE A 9 15.30 -5.02 7.39
N PRO A 10 16.60 -5.20 7.71
CA PRO A 10 17.65 -4.29 7.26
C PRO A 10 17.65 -4.13 5.73
N PRO A 11 18.03 -2.96 5.18
CA PRO A 11 17.95 -2.74 3.73
C PRO A 11 18.83 -3.74 2.98
N SER A 12 20.04 -3.98 3.49
CA SER A 12 20.98 -4.96 2.97
C SER A 12 20.40 -6.39 2.92
N TYR A 13 19.59 -6.77 3.91
CA TYR A 13 18.96 -8.09 3.92
C TYR A 13 17.83 -8.17 2.89
N VAL A 14 17.06 -7.10 2.68
CA VAL A 14 16.04 -7.06 1.62
C VAL A 14 16.68 -7.19 0.25
N GLU A 15 17.75 -6.46 0.00
CA GLU A 15 18.50 -6.50 -1.26
C GLU A 15 19.12 -7.88 -1.51
N PHE A 16 19.73 -8.47 -0.47
CA PHE A 16 20.22 -9.84 -0.53
C PHE A 16 19.11 -10.84 -0.87
N MET A 17 17.96 -10.74 -0.17
CA MET A 17 16.82 -11.61 -0.42
C MET A 17 16.21 -11.39 -1.80
N GLU A 18 16.19 -10.16 -2.31
CA GLU A 18 15.75 -9.83 -3.66
C GLU A 18 16.59 -10.59 -4.68
N ASN A 19 17.90 -10.38 -4.66
CA ASN A 19 18.84 -10.99 -5.60
C ASN A 19 18.77 -12.51 -5.53
N LEU A 20 18.81 -13.08 -4.32
CA LEU A 20 18.78 -14.53 -4.11
C LEU A 20 17.47 -15.16 -4.60
N VAL A 21 16.33 -14.57 -4.26
CA VAL A 21 15.01 -15.15 -4.56
C VAL A 21 14.65 -14.98 -6.04
N VAL A 22 14.95 -13.82 -6.62
CA VAL A 22 14.69 -13.54 -8.04
C VAL A 22 15.47 -14.50 -8.92
N GLU A 23 16.76 -14.69 -8.66
CA GLU A 23 17.61 -15.62 -9.40
C GLU A 23 17.16 -17.08 -9.18
N LYS A 24 17.08 -17.54 -7.93
CA LYS A 24 16.81 -18.96 -7.64
C LYS A 24 15.44 -19.45 -8.09
N LEU A 25 14.44 -18.57 -8.09
CA LEU A 25 13.09 -18.93 -8.48
C LEU A 25 12.78 -18.56 -9.94
N GLY A 26 13.76 -18.02 -10.68
CA GLY A 26 13.57 -17.59 -12.07
C GLY A 26 12.41 -16.61 -12.20
N LEU A 27 12.38 -15.59 -11.34
CA LEU A 27 11.31 -14.60 -11.33
C LEU A 27 11.62 -13.49 -12.32
N GLU A 28 10.62 -13.11 -13.10
CA GLU A 28 10.70 -11.95 -13.99
C GLU A 28 10.24 -10.71 -13.24
N TYR A 29 10.95 -9.59 -13.44
CA TYR A 29 10.50 -8.29 -13.00
C TYR A 29 9.20 -7.90 -13.71
N VAL A 30 8.25 -7.38 -12.95
CA VAL A 30 6.95 -6.96 -13.47
C VAL A 30 6.86 -5.45 -13.50
N GLN A 31 7.04 -4.82 -12.34
CA GLN A 31 6.87 -3.38 -12.17
C GLN A 31 7.36 -2.92 -10.80
N GLU A 32 7.61 -1.63 -10.70
CA GLU A 32 7.75 -0.89 -9.46
C GLU A 32 6.59 0.10 -9.37
N LYS A 33 6.04 0.26 -8.17
CA LYS A 33 4.97 1.21 -7.90
C LYS A 33 5.32 2.05 -6.70
N GLU A 34 5.15 3.36 -6.84
CA GLU A 34 5.22 4.32 -5.76
C GLU A 34 3.81 4.80 -5.43
N LEU A 35 3.41 4.64 -4.17
CA LEU A 35 2.05 4.81 -3.69
C LEU A 35 2.06 5.75 -2.49
N HIS A 36 1.06 6.63 -2.41
CA HIS A 36 0.83 7.46 -1.23
C HIS A 36 -0.56 7.13 -0.68
N TYR A 37 -0.67 6.79 0.59
CA TYR A 37 -1.94 6.52 1.26
C TYR A 37 -2.24 7.64 2.25
N LEU A 38 -3.49 8.06 2.30
CA LEU A 38 -3.95 9.15 3.17
C LEU A 38 -5.17 8.69 3.97
N THR A 39 -5.04 8.61 5.29
CA THR A 39 -6.20 8.41 6.17
C THR A 39 -6.62 9.77 6.72
N ILE A 40 -7.90 10.10 6.58
CA ILE A 40 -8.48 11.36 7.04
C ILE A 40 -9.66 11.10 7.98
N GLU A 41 -9.89 11.98 8.94
CA GLU A 41 -11.12 12.00 9.74
C GLU A 41 -12.03 13.09 9.19
N LEU A 42 -13.29 12.76 8.87
CA LEU A 42 -14.28 13.78 8.54
C LEU A 42 -15.03 14.15 9.82
N SER A 43 -14.85 15.40 10.24
CA SER A 43 -15.39 15.96 11.48
C SER A 43 -16.92 16.08 11.49
N THR A 44 -17.59 16.02 10.32
CA THR A 44 -19.05 16.15 10.21
C THR A 44 -19.81 14.97 10.82
N HIS A 45 -19.19 13.80 11.02
CA HIS A 45 -19.88 12.61 11.53
C HIS A 45 -19.04 11.70 12.45
N GLY A 46 -17.82 12.11 12.83
CA GLY A 46 -16.94 11.25 13.64
C GLY A 46 -16.57 9.93 12.96
N HIS A 47 -16.61 9.91 11.62
CA HIS A 47 -16.26 8.74 10.82
C HIS A 47 -14.82 8.87 10.30
N ARG A 48 -14.05 7.79 10.49
CA ARG A 48 -12.69 7.65 9.93
C ARG A 48 -12.77 7.12 8.52
N HIS A 49 -12.24 7.87 7.58
CA HIS A 49 -12.17 7.48 6.17
C HIS A 49 -10.72 7.19 5.81
N GLU A 50 -10.44 5.93 5.44
CA GLU A 50 -9.15 5.56 4.85
C GLU A 50 -9.23 5.75 3.33
N LEU A 51 -8.45 6.69 2.79
CA LEU A 51 -8.37 6.96 1.36
C LEU A 51 -7.03 6.47 0.80
N CYS A 52 -7.09 5.57 -0.18
CA CYS A 52 -5.90 5.02 -0.82
C CYS A 52 -5.64 5.70 -2.16
N TRP A 53 -4.47 6.33 -2.35
CA TRP A 53 -4.04 6.82 -3.66
C TRP A 53 -3.05 5.85 -4.29
N LYS A 54 -3.43 5.31 -5.46
CA LYS A 54 -2.65 4.25 -6.12
C LYS A 54 -1.56 4.78 -7.05
N GLU A 55 -1.55 6.06 -7.41
CA GLU A 55 -0.44 6.77 -8.06
C GLU A 55 -0.64 8.26 -7.75
N PHE A 56 0.31 8.93 -7.08
CA PHE A 56 0.24 10.39 -6.94
C PHE A 56 0.65 10.99 -8.29
N ARG A 57 -0.35 11.18 -9.16
CA ARG A 57 -0.23 12.01 -10.36
C ARG A 57 -1.13 13.21 -10.10
N PRO A 58 -0.61 14.45 -10.08
CA PRO A 58 -1.43 15.66 -9.91
C PRO A 58 -2.60 15.74 -10.92
N GLU A 59 -2.50 15.00 -12.01
CA GLU A 59 -3.42 14.96 -13.16
C GLU A 59 -4.51 13.88 -13.05
N VAL A 60 -4.36 12.85 -12.21
CA VAL A 60 -5.19 11.63 -12.26
C VAL A 60 -5.94 11.43 -10.94
N ASN A 61 -7.15 12.01 -10.89
CA ASN A 61 -8.13 11.85 -9.82
C ASN A 61 -8.70 10.41 -9.74
N ALA A 62 -7.96 9.45 -9.21
CA ALA A 62 -8.46 8.11 -8.94
C ALA A 62 -8.58 7.85 -7.43
N LEU A 63 -9.71 8.27 -6.85
CA LEU A 63 -10.12 7.87 -5.51
C LEU A 63 -10.57 6.40 -5.52
N TYR A 64 -9.85 5.52 -4.82
CA TYR A 64 -10.30 4.15 -4.58
C TYR A 64 -10.75 4.01 -3.12
N GLN A 65 -12.06 3.85 -2.92
CA GLN A 65 -12.67 3.54 -1.63
C GLN A 65 -12.75 2.01 -1.48
N GLU A 66 -11.92 1.42 -0.61
CA GLU A 66 -12.09 0.02 -0.20
C GLU A 66 -12.93 -0.01 1.09
N ASN A 67 -14.24 -0.19 0.91
CA ASN A 67 -15.22 -0.61 1.92
C ASN A 67 -15.50 0.40 3.06
N HIS A 68 -16.66 1.07 3.01
CA HIS A 68 -17.70 1.20 4.05
C HIS A 68 -18.80 2.14 3.52
N HIS A 69 -20.06 1.72 3.64
CA HIS A 69 -21.27 2.33 3.06
C HIS A 69 -21.60 3.74 3.61
N ILE A 70 -20.94 4.79 3.14
CA ILE A 70 -21.42 6.18 3.28
C ILE A 70 -21.18 6.90 1.96
N ALA A 71 -22.24 7.46 1.38
CA ALA A 71 -22.14 8.36 0.24
C ALA A 71 -21.61 9.70 0.75
N LEU A 72 -20.40 10.07 0.31
CA LEU A 72 -19.84 11.40 0.58
C LEU A 72 -20.62 12.45 -0.20
N SER A 73 -20.81 13.64 0.39
CA SER A 73 -21.39 14.77 -0.33
C SER A 73 -20.43 15.31 -1.39
N ASP A 74 -20.93 16.05 -2.38
CA ASP A 74 -20.09 16.69 -3.39
C ASP A 74 -19.10 17.69 -2.76
N GLU A 75 -19.50 18.36 -1.68
CA GLU A 75 -18.65 19.25 -0.89
C GLU A 75 -17.53 18.48 -0.16
N GLU A 76 -17.84 17.32 0.42
CA GLU A 76 -16.84 16.46 1.06
C GLU A 76 -15.84 15.92 0.03
N ILE A 77 -16.33 15.46 -1.13
CA ILE A 77 -15.48 15.00 -2.24
C ILE A 77 -14.59 16.14 -2.75
N LYS A 78 -15.15 17.35 -2.91
CA LYS A 78 -14.39 18.54 -3.31
C LYS A 78 -13.33 18.88 -2.27
N GLY A 79 -13.69 18.87 -0.99
CA GLY A 79 -12.79 19.10 0.13
C GLY A 79 -11.59 18.14 0.15
N ILE A 80 -11.87 16.85 -0.05
CA ILE A 80 -10.83 15.81 -0.17
C ILE A 80 -9.92 16.09 -1.37
N LYS A 81 -10.48 16.45 -2.53
CA LYS A 81 -9.68 16.80 -3.71
C LYS A 81 -8.81 18.03 -3.46
N ASP A 82 -9.34 19.07 -2.81
CA ASP A 82 -8.60 20.28 -2.46
C ASP A 82 -7.49 20.01 -1.41
N LEU A 83 -7.74 19.10 -0.47
CA LEU A 83 -6.73 18.60 0.48
C LEU A 83 -5.60 17.88 -0.27
N VAL A 84 -5.93 16.93 -1.14
CA VAL A 84 -4.93 16.15 -1.88
C VAL A 84 -4.16 17.02 -2.87
N GLY A 85 -4.84 17.89 -3.62
CA GLY A 85 -4.21 18.78 -4.60
C GLY A 85 -3.25 19.81 -3.99
N SER A 86 -3.36 20.05 -2.68
CA SER A 86 -2.44 20.93 -1.94
C SER A 86 -1.27 20.21 -1.27
N ALA A 87 -1.25 18.88 -1.30
CA ALA A 87 -0.17 18.11 -0.69
C ALA A 87 1.13 18.36 -1.46
N ILE A 88 2.21 18.56 -0.72
CA ILE A 88 3.55 18.81 -1.26
C ILE A 88 4.40 17.59 -0.94
N LEU A 89 5.05 17.03 -1.98
CA LEU A 89 6.04 15.98 -1.80
C LEU A 89 7.24 16.55 -1.04
N ASP A 90 7.60 15.90 0.06
CA ASP A 90 8.70 16.30 0.91
C ASP A 90 9.41 15.04 1.42
N PRO A 91 10.59 14.69 0.85
CA PRO A 91 11.31 13.47 1.22
C PRO A 91 11.92 13.53 2.63
N ASP A 92 11.99 14.72 3.24
CA ASP A 92 12.60 14.91 4.55
C ASP A 92 11.59 14.68 5.70
N VAL A 93 10.29 14.55 5.39
CA VAL A 93 9.24 14.24 6.36
C VAL A 93 8.79 12.79 6.27
N LYS A 94 8.40 12.24 7.42
CA LYS A 94 7.85 10.88 7.50
C LYS A 94 6.57 10.76 6.69
N GLY A 95 6.50 9.75 5.83
CA GLY A 95 5.37 9.56 4.93
C GLY A 95 5.41 10.43 3.66
N GLY A 96 6.46 11.24 3.47
CA GLY A 96 6.77 11.87 2.19
C GLY A 96 5.85 13.03 1.77
N LEU A 97 4.89 13.44 2.60
CA LEU A 97 3.93 14.50 2.29
C LEU A 97 3.84 15.52 3.41
N ARG A 98 3.76 16.79 3.02
CA ARG A 98 3.41 17.91 3.91
C ARG A 98 2.31 18.77 3.29
N TRP A 99 1.64 19.55 4.14
CA TRP A 99 0.65 20.54 3.73
C TRP A 99 1.09 21.95 4.11
N PRO A 100 0.73 22.98 3.33
CA PRO A 100 0.85 24.36 3.78
C PRO A 100 -0.04 24.60 5.00
N PHE A 101 0.42 25.44 5.93
CA PHE A 101 -0.29 25.77 7.17
C PHE A 101 -1.71 26.30 6.91
N GLY A 102 -2.66 25.99 7.81
CA GLY A 102 -4.03 26.54 7.80
C GLY A 102 -5.07 25.71 7.04
N LYS A 103 -5.12 24.39 7.27
CA LYS A 103 -6.12 23.49 6.67
C LYS A 103 -7.16 23.04 7.69
N ASP A 104 -8.41 22.95 7.25
CA ASP A 104 -9.59 22.54 8.05
C ASP A 104 -9.82 21.01 8.10
N TYR A 105 -8.83 20.20 7.68
CA TYR A 105 -8.94 18.74 7.64
C TYR A 105 -7.91 18.07 8.53
N ASP A 106 -8.36 17.12 9.34
CA ASP A 106 -7.49 16.30 10.17
C ASP A 106 -6.97 15.10 9.37
N VAL A 107 -5.75 15.23 8.86
CA VAL A 107 -4.99 14.09 8.32
C VAL A 107 -4.55 13.21 9.50
N ILE A 108 -5.07 11.99 9.57
CA ILE A 108 -4.76 11.03 10.64
C ILE A 108 -3.45 10.32 10.35
N ARG A 109 -3.26 9.87 9.10
CA ARG A 109 -2.11 9.05 8.71
C ARG A 109 -1.71 9.29 7.27
N VAL A 110 -0.41 9.25 7.02
CA VAL A 110 0.18 9.23 5.68
C VAL A 110 1.10 8.01 5.56
N ASP A 111 0.95 7.22 4.49
CA ASP A 111 1.92 6.19 4.14
C ASP A 111 2.52 6.43 2.75
N HIS A 112 3.83 6.57 2.65
CA HIS A 112 4.57 6.46 1.39
C HIS A 112 5.06 5.04 1.21
N THR A 113 4.80 4.44 0.05
CA THR A 113 5.11 3.03 -0.20
C THR A 113 5.72 2.84 -1.58
N ILE A 114 6.93 2.27 -1.62
CA ILE A 114 7.58 1.80 -2.84
C ILE A 114 7.50 0.28 -2.89
N ALA A 115 7.07 -0.26 -4.03
CA ALA A 115 6.70 -1.66 -4.16
C ALA A 115 7.18 -2.27 -5.48
N LYS A 116 8.22 -3.11 -5.40
CA LYS A 116 8.71 -3.92 -6.53
C LYS A 116 7.99 -5.26 -6.60
N SER A 117 7.55 -5.64 -7.80
CA SER A 117 6.81 -6.88 -8.04
C SER A 117 7.54 -7.75 -9.05
N TYR A 118 7.61 -9.05 -8.73
CA TYR A 118 8.22 -10.09 -9.52
C TYR A 118 7.26 -11.27 -9.66
N ARG A 119 7.33 -12.00 -10.77
CA ARG A 119 6.48 -13.18 -10.96
C ARG A 119 7.13 -14.22 -11.85
N ASN A 120 6.67 -15.44 -11.68
CA ASN A 120 6.71 -16.48 -12.71
C ASN A 120 5.33 -17.17 -12.75
N GLN A 121 5.21 -18.31 -13.44
CA GLN A 121 3.93 -19.01 -13.54
C GLN A 121 3.33 -19.38 -12.16
N PRO A 122 4.04 -20.06 -11.24
CA PRO A 122 3.46 -20.45 -9.96
C PRO A 122 3.52 -19.40 -8.83
N ILE A 123 4.41 -18.42 -8.91
CA ILE A 123 4.81 -17.56 -7.79
C ILE A 123 4.63 -16.08 -8.14
N ARG A 124 4.17 -15.31 -7.16
CA ARG A 124 4.19 -13.85 -7.15
C ARG A 124 4.96 -13.39 -5.92
N PHE A 125 6.02 -12.63 -6.14
CA PHE A 125 6.90 -12.09 -5.11
C PHE A 125 6.82 -10.57 -5.14
N LYS A 126 6.73 -9.94 -3.98
CA LYS A 126 6.66 -8.47 -3.88
C LYS A 126 7.47 -8.00 -2.70
N LEU A 127 8.32 -7.02 -2.94
CA LEU A 127 9.05 -6.27 -1.93
C LEU A 127 8.34 -4.94 -1.72
N ARG A 128 8.22 -4.52 -0.47
CA ARG A 128 7.58 -3.26 -0.12
C ARG A 128 8.42 -2.52 0.91
N HIS A 129 8.75 -1.27 0.61
CA HIS A 129 9.22 -0.29 1.57
C HIS A 129 8.05 0.63 1.88
N ALA A 130 7.68 0.76 3.15
CA ALA A 130 6.59 1.62 3.59
C ALA A 130 7.11 2.56 4.69
N ASP A 131 7.08 3.86 4.43
CA ASP A 131 7.32 4.90 5.42
C ASP A 131 5.98 5.52 5.82
N ARG A 132 5.64 5.42 7.10
CA ARG A 132 4.32 5.77 7.64
C ARG A 132 4.46 6.81 8.72
N PHE A 133 3.49 7.71 8.79
CA PHE A 133 3.36 8.67 9.87
C PHE A 133 1.92 8.72 10.36
N ASP A 134 1.72 8.53 11.66
CA ASP A 134 0.44 8.64 12.35
C ASP A 134 0.42 9.94 13.16
N PHE A 135 -0.41 10.89 12.76
CA PHE A 135 -0.55 12.20 13.39
C PHE A 135 -1.26 12.11 14.74
N THR A 136 -2.16 11.12 14.92
CA THR A 136 -2.89 10.90 16.18
C THR A 136 -1.94 10.68 17.34
N PHE A 137 -0.91 9.87 17.11
CA PHE A 137 0.08 9.51 18.12
C PHE A 137 1.42 10.22 17.92
N SER A 138 1.56 11.01 16.86
CA SER A 138 2.83 11.62 16.41
C SER A 138 3.95 10.57 16.29
N THR A 139 3.65 9.41 15.70
CA THR A 139 4.59 8.30 15.57
C THR A 139 4.88 7.97 14.11
N GLY A 140 6.16 7.82 13.78
CA GLY A 140 6.61 7.36 12.47
C GLY A 140 7.05 5.90 12.49
N GLN A 141 6.71 5.15 11.44
CA GLN A 141 7.15 3.76 11.27
C GLN A 141 7.68 3.52 9.85
N VAL A 142 8.91 3.04 9.75
CA VAL A 142 9.48 2.51 8.50
C VAL A 142 9.41 0.99 8.54
N ALA A 143 8.74 0.38 7.58
CA ALA A 143 8.67 -1.07 7.43
C ALA A 143 9.26 -1.49 6.08
N ARG A 144 10.06 -2.56 6.09
CA ARG A 144 10.40 -3.32 4.89
C ARG A 144 9.74 -4.68 4.98
N GLU A 145 9.00 -5.03 3.94
CA GLU A 145 8.12 -6.19 3.94
C GLU A 145 8.34 -7.03 2.69
N ILE A 146 8.26 -8.35 2.89
CA ILE A 146 8.40 -9.33 1.82
C ILE A 146 7.11 -10.12 1.73
N PHE A 147 6.52 -10.15 0.54
CA PHE A 147 5.30 -10.88 0.23
C PHE A 147 5.59 -12.00 -0.75
N LEU A 148 5.24 -13.23 -0.34
CA LEU A 148 5.27 -14.39 -1.21
C LEU A 148 3.86 -14.96 -1.34
N LYS A 149 3.37 -15.01 -2.58
CA LYS A 149 2.11 -15.68 -2.94
C LYS A 149 2.43 -16.80 -3.93
N MET A 150 1.85 -17.97 -3.71
CA MET A 150 2.07 -19.15 -4.56
C MET A 150 0.74 -19.64 -5.17
N PRO A 151 0.09 -18.84 -6.02
CA PRO A 151 -1.22 -19.18 -6.57
C PRO A 151 -1.22 -20.49 -7.38
N GLY A 152 -0.15 -20.79 -8.12
CA GLY A 152 -0.07 -22.03 -8.92
C GLY A 152 -0.01 -23.29 -8.07
N ILE A 153 0.68 -23.25 -6.93
CA ILE A 153 0.71 -24.38 -6.00
C ILE A 153 -0.68 -24.58 -5.37
N ILE A 154 -1.36 -23.49 -5.02
CA ILE A 154 -2.70 -23.53 -4.44
C ILE A 154 -3.71 -24.11 -5.43
N SER A 155 -3.63 -23.76 -6.72
CA SER A 155 -4.54 -24.30 -7.74
C SER A 155 -4.34 -25.81 -7.92
N GLN A 156 -3.09 -26.29 -8.00
CA GLN A 156 -2.79 -27.72 -8.10
C GLN A 156 -3.27 -28.52 -6.87
N LEU A 157 -3.06 -27.99 -5.66
CA LEU A 157 -3.55 -28.63 -4.43
C LEU A 157 -5.08 -28.73 -4.39
N ARG A 158 -5.77 -27.69 -4.88
CA ARG A 158 -7.24 -27.69 -4.98
C ARG A 158 -7.73 -28.74 -5.97
N GLN A 159 -7.09 -28.85 -7.13
CA GLN A 159 -7.43 -29.89 -8.12
C GLN A 159 -7.28 -31.29 -7.54
N LYS A 160 -6.17 -31.59 -6.85
CA LYS A 160 -5.99 -32.91 -6.21
C LYS A 160 -7.07 -33.23 -5.18
N LYS A 161 -7.49 -32.27 -4.36
CA LYS A 161 -8.59 -32.45 -3.41
C LYS A 161 -9.93 -32.76 -4.09
N THR A 162 -10.25 -32.10 -5.20
CA THR A 162 -11.48 -32.40 -5.95
C THR A 162 -11.44 -33.77 -6.62
N TRP A 163 -10.27 -34.26 -7.01
CA TRP A 163 -10.11 -35.64 -7.49
C TRP A 163 -10.37 -36.68 -6.38
N CYS A 164 -9.81 -36.49 -5.18
CA CYS A 164 -10.02 -37.43 -4.08
C CYS A 164 -11.46 -37.49 -3.53
N LEU A 165 -12.30 -36.48 -3.78
CA LEU A 165 -13.71 -36.44 -3.35
C LEU A 165 -14.69 -37.00 -4.39
N LYS A 166 -14.19 -37.35 -5.59
CA LYS A 166 -14.97 -37.94 -6.68
C LYS A 166 -14.72 -39.44 -6.86
N CYS A 167 -13.92 -40.04 -5.97
CA CYS A 167 -13.63 -41.47 -5.92
C CYS A 167 -14.27 -42.08 -4.68
#